data_AF-A0A6J6CLM3-F1
#
_entry.id   AF-A0A6J6CLM3-F1
#
_cell.length_a   1.000
_cell.length_b   1.000
_cell.length_c   1.000
_cell.angle_alpha   90.00
_cell.angle_beta   90.00
_cell.angle_gamma   90.00
#
_symmetry.space_group_name_H-M   'P 1'
#
loop_
_entity.id
_entity.type
_entity.pdbx_description
1 polymer ?
#
loop_
_entity_poly.entity_id
_entity_poly.type
_entity_poly.pdbx_seq_one_letter_code
_entity_poly.pdbx_strand_id
1 'polypeptide(L)'
;MAPEKLVTRKIGGRFRELPLWATKFSFEVRPVPGFQAEAWAIWKPTLLLLDKVLREKKYKLNWVRIHSHLGAVRSPRHSMAWVDKDTDTMLLCHFDKDTMLHELAHLPKDDAHSDTWAKRLWGLQDQYLSKAEAQAAHLEITRYLSGKRLYLKKYGSKPPKYQDQVSIWVTTKPKSK
;
A
#
# COMPACT_ATOMS: atom_id res chain seq x y z
N MET A 1 -4.78 15.31 20.16
CA MET A 1 -3.67 14.38 19.87
C MET A 1 -2.37 15.09 20.20
N ALA A 2 -1.52 14.49 21.05
CA ALA A 2 -0.20 15.06 21.31
C ALA A 2 0.61 15.11 20.00
N PRO A 3 1.45 16.14 19.77
CA PRO A 3 2.26 16.23 18.57
C PRO A 3 3.18 15.00 18.47
N GLU A 4 3.20 14.36 17.29
CA GLU A 4 4.07 13.20 17.06
C GLU A 4 5.55 13.62 17.22
N LYS A 5 6.31 12.88 18.04
CA LYS A 5 7.74 13.14 18.21
C LYS A 5 8.49 12.84 16.91
N LEU A 6 9.00 13.90 16.26
CA LEU A 6 9.84 13.81 15.08
C LEU A 6 11.31 13.58 15.45
N VAL A 7 12.02 12.87 14.59
CA VAL A 7 13.46 12.66 14.66
C VAL A 7 14.10 12.88 13.30
N THR A 8 15.28 13.47 13.31
CA THR A 8 16.07 13.67 12.09
C THR A 8 16.94 12.45 11.84
N ARG A 9 16.81 11.83 10.66
CA ARG A 9 17.63 10.68 10.22
C ARG A 9 18.16 10.90 8.81
N LYS A 10 19.32 10.31 8.52
CA LYS A 10 19.86 10.25 7.16
C LYS A 10 19.21 9.08 6.43
N ILE A 11 18.40 9.38 5.42
CA ILE A 11 17.57 8.45 4.65
C ILE A 11 17.91 8.61 3.17
N GLY A 12 18.31 7.54 2.50
CA GLY A 12 18.73 7.60 1.09
C GLY A 12 19.78 8.70 0.81
N GLY A 13 20.68 8.94 1.77
CA GLY A 13 21.74 9.96 1.69
C GLY A 13 21.34 11.38 2.11
N ARG A 14 20.06 11.66 2.42
CA ARG A 14 19.57 13.00 2.80
C ARG A 14 19.01 13.01 4.21
N PHE A 15 19.18 14.11 4.95
CA PHE A 15 18.52 14.26 6.25
C PHE A 15 17.02 14.53 6.05
N ARG A 16 16.19 13.79 6.78
CA ARG A 16 14.73 13.87 6.75
C ARG A 16 14.18 13.82 8.17
N GLU A 17 13.09 14.55 8.40
CA GLU A 17 12.28 14.41 9.61
C GLU A 17 11.28 13.27 9.43
N LEU A 18 11.26 12.36 10.41
CA LEU A 18 10.36 11.22 10.44
C LEU A 18 9.73 11.11 11.82
N PRO A 19 8.49 10.63 11.94
CA PRO A 19 7.97 10.19 13.22
C PRO A 19 8.83 9.08 13.82
N LEU A 20 9.06 9.11 15.13
CA LEU A 20 9.87 8.10 15.84
C LEU A 20 9.35 6.67 15.63
N TRP A 21 8.04 6.48 15.41
CA TRP A 21 7.48 5.16 15.13
C TRP A 21 7.92 4.60 13.77
N ALA A 22 8.12 5.46 12.78
CA ALA A 22 8.52 5.04 11.42
C ALA A 22 9.97 4.52 11.38
N THR A 23 10.80 4.85 12.37
CA THR A 23 12.18 4.37 12.46
C THR A 23 12.31 2.98 13.08
N LYS A 24 11.20 2.34 13.46
CA LYS A 24 11.20 1.03 14.16
C LYS A 24 10.83 -0.14 13.24
N PHE A 25 10.48 0.15 11.99
CA PHE A 25 10.14 -0.89 11.02
C PHE A 25 11.35 -1.71 10.59
N SER A 26 11.07 -2.87 10.03
CA SER A 26 12.06 -3.75 9.40
C SER A 26 12.65 -3.20 8.10
N PHE A 27 12.11 -2.07 7.60
CA PHE A 27 12.53 -1.37 6.38
C PHE A 27 12.69 0.13 6.63
N GLU A 28 13.51 0.80 5.81
CA GLU A 28 13.64 2.26 5.84
C GLU A 28 12.47 2.95 5.12
N VAL A 29 11.77 3.86 5.78
CA VAL A 29 10.73 4.69 5.13
C VAL A 29 11.38 5.88 4.42
N ARG A 30 11.12 6.05 3.12
CA ARG A 30 11.67 7.11 2.27
C ARG A 30 10.58 8.03 1.73
N PRO A 31 10.24 9.13 2.43
CA PRO A 31 9.38 10.15 1.86
C PRO A 31 10.04 10.84 0.66
N VAL A 32 9.27 11.13 -0.39
CA VAL A 32 9.75 11.93 -1.52
C VAL A 32 9.96 13.39 -1.16
N PRO A 33 10.74 14.15 -1.96
CA PRO A 33 10.75 15.61 -1.88
C PRO A 33 9.31 16.17 -1.93
N GLY A 34 9.00 17.13 -1.06
CA GLY A 34 7.66 17.73 -0.98
C GLY A 34 6.62 16.91 -0.21
N PHE A 35 7.01 15.84 0.49
CA PHE A 35 6.09 15.08 1.34
C PHE A 35 5.47 15.96 2.44
N GLN A 36 4.14 16.00 2.50
CA GLN A 36 3.39 16.79 3.46
C GLN A 36 3.37 16.07 4.82
N ALA A 37 3.86 16.70 5.89
CA ALA A 37 4.01 16.08 7.21
C ALA A 37 2.69 15.52 7.77
N GLU A 38 1.57 16.14 7.47
CA GLU A 38 0.24 15.70 7.89
C GLU A 38 -0.15 14.32 7.34
N ALA A 39 0.43 13.94 6.19
CA ALA A 39 0.18 12.64 5.59
C ALA A 39 0.73 11.49 6.43
N TRP A 40 1.63 11.74 7.40
CA TRP A 40 2.12 10.71 8.32
C TRP A 40 1.01 10.00 9.07
N ALA A 41 0.01 10.73 9.57
CA ALA A 41 -1.13 10.15 10.28
C ALA A 41 -1.94 9.21 9.38
N ILE A 42 -2.01 9.54 8.10
CA ILE A 42 -2.75 8.80 7.08
C ILE A 42 -1.97 7.55 6.64
N TRP A 43 -0.64 7.65 6.53
CA TRP A 43 0.25 6.55 6.17
C TRP A 43 0.45 5.52 7.28
N LYS A 44 0.35 5.94 8.54
CA LYS A 44 0.68 5.12 9.70
C LYS A 44 0.00 3.75 9.73
N PRO A 45 -1.33 3.61 9.51
CA PRO A 45 -1.98 2.31 9.53
C PRO A 45 -1.42 1.34 8.48
N THR A 46 -1.12 1.84 7.28
CA THR A 46 -0.64 1.03 6.16
C THR A 46 0.80 0.62 6.34
N LEU A 47 1.66 1.50 6.85
CA LEU A 47 3.06 1.16 7.15
C LEU A 47 3.18 0.20 8.34
N LEU A 48 2.34 0.34 9.37
CA LEU A 48 2.26 -0.62 10.47
C LEU A 48 1.82 -2.00 9.99
N LEU A 49 0.81 -2.04 9.10
CA LEU A 49 0.36 -3.30 8.52
C LEU A 49 1.45 -3.92 7.65
N LEU A 50 2.12 -3.13 6.81
CA LEU A 50 3.23 -3.59 5.98
C LEU A 50 4.32 -4.26 6.84
N ASP A 51 4.78 -3.61 7.91
CA ASP A 51 5.80 -4.20 8.80
C ASP A 51 5.31 -5.51 9.44
N LYS A 52 4.04 -5.58 9.85
CA LYS A 52 3.44 -6.81 10.37
C LYS A 52 3.48 -7.94 9.33
N VAL A 53 3.01 -7.69 8.11
CA VAL A 53 2.97 -8.71 7.05
C VAL A 53 4.37 -9.19 6.70
N LEU A 54 5.33 -8.27 6.56
CA LEU A 54 6.72 -8.61 6.26
C LEU A 54 7.32 -9.54 7.33
N ARG A 55 7.11 -9.22 8.61
CA ARG A 55 7.61 -10.06 9.73
C ARG A 55 6.96 -11.44 9.75
N GLU A 56 5.64 -11.51 9.63
CA GLU A 56 4.91 -12.78 9.70
C GLU A 56 5.21 -13.69 8.50
N LYS A 57 5.32 -13.10 7.30
CA LYS A 57 5.63 -13.84 6.06
C LYS A 57 7.13 -14.04 5.84
N LYS A 58 7.98 -13.46 6.71
CA LYS A 58 9.44 -13.43 6.59
C LYS A 58 9.90 -12.86 5.23
N TYR A 59 9.16 -11.88 4.74
CA TYR A 59 9.54 -11.12 3.55
C TYR A 59 10.52 -10.01 3.93
N LYS A 60 11.35 -9.61 2.97
CA LYS A 60 12.33 -8.56 3.16
C LYS A 60 12.01 -7.37 2.26
N LEU A 61 12.09 -6.17 2.83
CA LEU A 61 12.21 -4.92 2.09
C LEU A 61 13.34 -4.11 2.72
N ASN A 62 14.25 -3.61 1.90
CA ASN A 62 15.32 -2.70 2.32
C ASN A 62 14.74 -1.32 2.61
N TRP A 63 13.87 -0.81 1.73
CA TRP A 63 13.21 0.47 1.91
C TRP A 63 11.88 0.57 1.17
N VAL A 64 11.02 1.46 1.67
CA VAL A 64 9.69 1.76 1.13
C VAL A 64 9.58 3.25 0.87
N ARG A 65 9.38 3.63 -0.38
CA ARG A 65 9.19 5.03 -0.79
C ARG A 65 7.72 5.41 -0.76
N ILE A 66 7.39 6.51 -0.10
CA ILE A 66 6.01 6.98 0.07
C ILE A 66 5.81 8.39 -0.48
N HIS A 67 4.64 8.64 -1.05
CA HIS A 67 4.23 9.95 -1.57
C HIS A 67 3.10 10.57 -0.74
N SER A 68 2.93 11.88 -0.90
CA SER A 68 1.74 12.59 -0.43
C SER A 68 1.20 13.44 -1.58
N HIS A 69 -0.10 13.33 -1.83
CA HIS A 69 -0.82 14.11 -2.84
C HIS A 69 -2.06 14.80 -2.24
N LEU A 70 -1.98 15.25 -0.97
CA LEU A 70 -3.11 15.91 -0.31
C LEU A 70 -3.47 17.20 -1.05
N GLY A 71 -4.75 17.37 -1.36
CA GLY A 71 -5.27 18.50 -2.12
C GLY A 71 -5.09 18.36 -3.64
N ALA A 72 -4.83 17.15 -4.15
CA ALA A 72 -4.76 16.93 -5.60
C ALA A 72 -6.09 17.25 -6.28
N VAL A 73 -6.04 17.98 -7.39
CA VAL A 73 -7.22 18.40 -8.18
C VAL A 73 -7.98 17.20 -8.77
N ARG A 74 -7.26 16.11 -9.03
CA ARG A 74 -7.83 14.85 -9.56
C ARG A 74 -7.18 13.67 -8.86
N SER A 75 -7.91 12.57 -8.75
CA SER A 75 -7.30 11.33 -8.31
C SER A 75 -6.18 10.96 -9.28
N PRO A 76 -5.04 10.44 -8.79
CA PRO A 76 -4.07 9.81 -9.67
C PRO A 76 -4.81 8.80 -10.55
N ARG A 77 -4.47 8.72 -11.86
CA ARG A 77 -5.17 7.85 -12.83
C ARG A 77 -5.11 6.34 -12.48
N HIS A 78 -4.30 6.00 -11.47
CA HIS A 78 -4.10 4.68 -10.86
C HIS A 78 -3.15 4.89 -9.66
N SER A 79 -3.32 4.10 -8.60
CA SER A 79 -2.37 4.01 -7.48
C SER A 79 -1.04 3.51 -8.02
N MET A 80 -0.10 4.41 -8.32
CA MET A 80 1.23 4.01 -8.75
C MET A 80 1.94 3.32 -7.60
N ALA A 81 2.10 2.01 -7.71
CA ALA A 81 2.82 1.20 -6.76
C ALA A 81 3.62 0.15 -7.52
N TRP A 82 4.72 -0.28 -6.91
CA TRP A 82 5.51 -1.39 -7.41
C TRP A 82 6.37 -1.96 -6.28
N VAL A 83 6.74 -3.22 -6.44
CA VAL A 83 7.82 -3.84 -5.68
C VAL A 83 8.91 -4.31 -6.65
N ASP A 84 10.15 -3.96 -6.35
CA ASP A 84 11.35 -4.42 -7.03
C ASP A 84 11.96 -5.55 -6.19
N LYS A 85 11.95 -6.74 -6.76
CA LYS A 85 12.39 -7.99 -6.13
C LYS A 85 13.92 -8.14 -6.17
N ASP A 86 14.58 -7.45 -7.09
CA ASP A 86 16.04 -7.53 -7.23
C ASP A 86 16.70 -6.65 -6.17
N THR A 87 16.05 -5.55 -5.79
CA THR A 87 16.56 -4.63 -4.78
C THR A 87 15.85 -4.73 -3.43
N ASP A 88 14.81 -5.56 -3.30
CA ASP A 88 13.90 -5.62 -2.14
C ASP A 88 13.33 -4.23 -1.81
N THR A 89 12.79 -3.51 -2.79
CA THR A 89 12.31 -2.13 -2.58
C THR A 89 10.88 -1.95 -3.03
N MET A 90 10.16 -1.03 -2.40
CA MET A 90 8.77 -0.78 -2.73
C MET A 90 8.53 0.71 -2.90
N LEU A 91 7.64 1.06 -3.82
CA LEU A 91 7.07 2.39 -3.94
C LEU A 91 5.56 2.30 -3.74
N LEU A 92 5.03 3.20 -2.92
CA LEU A 92 3.60 3.37 -2.72
C LEU A 92 3.22 4.85 -2.91
N CYS A 93 2.44 5.13 -3.95
CA CYS A 93 1.87 6.45 -4.20
C CYS A 93 0.51 6.64 -3.50
N HIS A 94 -0.06 5.57 -2.98
CA HIS A 94 -1.34 5.56 -2.27
C HIS A 94 -1.20 4.78 -0.96
N PHE A 95 -1.83 5.28 0.10
CA PHE A 95 -1.79 4.68 1.44
C PHE A 95 -2.88 3.64 1.68
N ASP A 96 -3.59 3.18 0.66
CA ASP A 96 -4.59 2.14 0.87
C ASP A 96 -3.89 0.80 1.12
N LYS A 97 -4.43 0.04 2.09
CA LYS A 97 -3.85 -1.24 2.49
C LYS A 97 -3.88 -2.26 1.36
N ASP A 98 -4.89 -2.19 0.49
CA ASP A 98 -5.08 -3.13 -0.60
C ASP A 98 -3.96 -3.02 -1.64
N THR A 99 -3.66 -1.82 -2.13
CA THR A 99 -2.51 -1.55 -3.03
C THR A 99 -1.21 -2.04 -2.40
N MET A 100 -1.00 -1.84 -1.10
CA MET A 100 0.19 -2.37 -0.42
C MET A 100 0.22 -3.91 -0.43
N LEU A 101 -0.90 -4.58 -0.14
CA LEU A 101 -1.00 -6.05 -0.19
C LEU A 101 -0.87 -6.59 -1.62
N HIS A 102 -1.38 -5.86 -2.61
CA HIS A 102 -1.24 -6.16 -4.05
C HIS A 102 0.24 -6.27 -4.42
N GLU A 103 1.04 -5.28 -4.02
CA GLU A 103 2.47 -5.29 -4.29
C GLU A 103 3.20 -6.38 -3.49
N LEU A 104 2.84 -6.61 -2.23
CA LEU A 104 3.42 -7.73 -1.46
C LEU A 104 3.13 -9.10 -2.08
N ALA A 105 1.98 -9.27 -2.74
CA ALA A 105 1.66 -10.53 -3.41
C ALA A 105 2.62 -10.84 -4.57
N HIS A 106 3.34 -9.86 -5.12
CA HIS A 106 4.38 -10.05 -6.14
C HIS A 106 5.73 -10.54 -5.59
N LEU A 107 5.99 -10.40 -4.28
CA LEU A 107 7.30 -10.71 -3.69
C LEU A 107 7.75 -12.17 -3.89
N PRO A 108 6.92 -13.20 -3.65
CA PRO A 108 7.30 -14.54 -4.07
C PRO A 108 7.36 -14.59 -5.59
N LYS A 109 8.53 -14.93 -6.13
CA LYS A 109 8.90 -14.91 -7.56
C LYS A 109 7.78 -15.47 -8.46
N ASP A 110 6.99 -14.55 -8.99
CA ASP A 110 5.95 -14.80 -9.99
C ASP A 110 5.85 -13.56 -10.87
N ASP A 111 5.80 -13.78 -12.16
CA ASP A 111 5.96 -12.74 -13.15
C ASP A 111 4.55 -12.36 -13.64
N ALA A 112 4.03 -11.26 -13.08
CA ALA A 112 2.73 -10.64 -13.33
C ALA A 112 1.53 -11.14 -12.50
N HIS A 113 0.33 -10.72 -12.90
CA HIS A 113 -0.96 -11.00 -12.25
C HIS A 113 -1.48 -12.41 -12.55
N SER A 114 -0.67 -13.43 -12.31
CA SER A 114 -1.02 -14.84 -12.54
C SER A 114 -2.14 -15.35 -11.61
N ASP A 115 -2.62 -16.58 -11.81
CA ASP A 115 -3.55 -17.23 -10.86
C ASP A 115 -2.90 -17.49 -9.50
N THR A 116 -1.59 -17.70 -9.44
CA THR A 116 -0.83 -17.88 -8.20
C THR A 116 -0.72 -16.57 -7.44
N TRP A 117 -0.43 -15.47 -8.15
CA TRP A 117 -0.50 -14.12 -7.58
C TRP A 117 -1.91 -13.83 -7.04
N ALA A 118 -2.96 -14.08 -7.83
CA ALA A 118 -4.32 -13.76 -7.42
C ALA A 118 -4.76 -14.52 -6.16
N LYS A 119 -4.42 -15.81 -6.04
CA LYS A 119 -4.68 -16.61 -4.84
C LYS A 119 -3.94 -16.07 -3.61
N ARG A 120 -2.68 -15.63 -3.79
CA ARG A 120 -1.89 -15.04 -2.69
C ARG A 120 -2.48 -13.71 -2.24
N LEU A 121 -2.77 -12.81 -3.17
CA LEU A 121 -3.40 -11.53 -2.84
C LEU A 121 -4.72 -11.74 -2.09
N TRP A 122 -5.57 -12.64 -2.59
CA TRP A 122 -6.83 -12.98 -1.91
C TRP A 122 -6.59 -13.48 -0.47
N GLY A 123 -5.63 -14.38 -0.28
CA GLY A 123 -5.28 -14.87 1.06
C GLY A 123 -4.73 -13.79 1.99
N LEU A 124 -3.95 -12.84 1.46
CA LEU A 124 -3.48 -11.68 2.23
C LEU A 124 -4.65 -10.76 2.61
N GLN A 125 -5.58 -10.50 1.69
CA GLN A 125 -6.76 -9.67 1.94
C GLN A 125 -7.65 -10.28 3.03
N ASP A 126 -7.96 -11.58 2.93
CA ASP A 126 -8.74 -12.32 3.95
C ASP A 126 -8.04 -12.32 5.33
N GLN A 127 -6.71 -12.38 5.37
CA GLN A 127 -5.96 -12.49 6.62
C GLN A 127 -5.76 -11.14 7.34
N TYR A 128 -5.55 -10.06 6.58
CA TYR A 128 -5.04 -8.80 7.13
C TYR A 128 -6.00 -7.62 7.07
N LEU A 129 -7.07 -7.71 6.27
CA LEU A 129 -8.08 -6.67 6.18
C LEU A 129 -9.30 -7.03 7.03
N SER A 130 -10.07 -6.02 7.44
CA SER A 130 -11.41 -6.28 7.98
C SER A 130 -12.30 -6.90 6.91
N LYS A 131 -13.37 -7.60 7.31
CA LYS A 131 -14.30 -8.24 6.36
C LYS A 131 -14.81 -7.28 5.28
N ALA A 132 -15.13 -6.04 5.64
CA ALA A 132 -15.61 -5.03 4.71
C ALA A 132 -14.51 -4.56 3.74
N GLU A 133 -13.30 -4.30 4.24
CA GLU A 133 -12.14 -3.95 3.41
C GLU A 133 -11.78 -5.10 2.47
N ALA A 134 -11.77 -6.35 2.95
CA ALA A 134 -11.49 -7.54 2.14
C ALA A 134 -12.53 -7.71 1.03
N GLN A 135 -13.82 -7.51 1.31
CA GLN A 135 -14.86 -7.57 0.28
C GLN A 135 -14.63 -6.54 -0.84
N ALA A 136 -14.26 -5.31 -0.50
CA ALA A 136 -13.93 -4.29 -1.49
C ALA A 136 -12.67 -4.66 -2.30
N ALA A 137 -11.64 -5.17 -1.62
CA ALA A 137 -10.38 -5.61 -2.22
C ALA A 137 -10.56 -6.82 -3.17
N HIS A 138 -11.44 -7.77 -2.82
CA HIS A 138 -11.83 -8.88 -3.69
C HIS A 138 -12.60 -8.45 -4.93
N LEU A 139 -13.17 -7.24 -4.95
CA LEU A 139 -13.74 -6.67 -6.16
C LEU A 139 -12.64 -5.99 -6.99
N GLU A 140 -11.66 -5.34 -6.37
CA GLU A 140 -10.50 -4.77 -7.06
C GLU A 140 -9.75 -5.82 -7.87
N ILE A 141 -9.44 -6.97 -7.25
CA ILE A 141 -8.67 -8.04 -7.90
C ILE A 141 -9.35 -8.55 -9.20
N THR A 142 -10.67 -8.36 -9.33
CA THR A 142 -11.43 -8.75 -10.53
C THR A 142 -11.20 -7.83 -11.72
N ARG A 143 -10.41 -6.76 -11.59
CA ARG A 143 -9.86 -6.02 -12.74
C ARG A 143 -8.94 -6.92 -13.58
N TYR A 144 -8.29 -7.90 -12.94
CA TYR A 144 -7.39 -8.86 -13.58
C TYR A 144 -8.13 -10.14 -13.98
N LEU A 145 -7.73 -10.76 -15.10
CA LEU A 145 -8.35 -11.99 -15.58
C LEU A 145 -8.25 -13.14 -14.57
N SER A 146 -7.10 -13.27 -13.90
CA SER A 146 -6.86 -14.24 -12.83
C SER A 146 -7.80 -14.03 -11.64
N GLY A 147 -7.98 -12.78 -11.21
CA GLY A 147 -8.95 -12.43 -10.16
C GLY A 147 -10.39 -12.74 -10.54
N LYS A 148 -10.81 -12.48 -11.79
CA LYS A 148 -12.15 -12.87 -12.28
C LYS A 148 -12.37 -14.37 -12.21
N ARG A 149 -11.39 -15.18 -12.65
CA ARG A 149 -11.45 -16.65 -12.55
C ARG A 149 -11.56 -17.11 -11.11
N LEU A 150 -10.75 -16.52 -10.21
CA LEU A 150 -10.77 -16.86 -8.80
C LEU A 150 -12.10 -16.51 -8.14
N TYR A 151 -12.66 -15.33 -8.44
CA TYR A 151 -13.96 -14.89 -7.95
C TYR A 151 -15.08 -15.85 -8.40
N LEU A 152 -15.14 -16.16 -9.70
CA LEU A 152 -16.12 -17.10 -10.24
C LEU A 152 -16.02 -18.47 -9.58
N LYS A 153 -14.80 -18.97 -9.35
CA LYS A 153 -14.58 -20.24 -8.65
C LYS A 153 -15.08 -20.22 -7.21
N LYS A 154 -14.92 -19.11 -6.49
CA LYS A 154 -15.32 -18.98 -5.07
C LYS A 154 -16.83 -18.76 -4.90
N TYR A 155 -17.45 -17.98 -5.79
CA TYR A 155 -18.83 -17.52 -5.61
C TYR A 155 -19.83 -18.08 -6.63
N GLY A 156 -19.39 -18.86 -7.61
CA GLY A 156 -20.25 -19.46 -8.65
C GLY A 156 -20.90 -18.44 -9.60
N SER A 157 -20.56 -17.16 -9.49
CA SER A 157 -21.14 -16.08 -10.27
C SER A 157 -20.07 -15.11 -10.77
N LYS A 158 -20.38 -14.38 -11.85
CA LYS A 158 -19.49 -13.34 -12.38
C LYS A 158 -19.41 -12.19 -11.38
N PRO A 159 -18.24 -11.56 -11.19
CA PRO A 159 -18.13 -10.40 -10.32
C PRO A 159 -18.98 -9.24 -10.86
N PRO A 160 -19.53 -8.39 -9.96
CA PRO A 160 -20.19 -7.16 -10.39
C PRO A 160 -19.21 -6.23 -11.10
N LYS A 161 -19.73 -5.26 -11.85
CA LYS A 161 -18.89 -4.25 -12.50
C LYS A 161 -18.18 -3.43 -11.43
N TYR A 162 -16.84 -3.45 -11.44
CA TYR A 162 -16.04 -2.63 -10.54
C TYR A 162 -16.31 -1.14 -10.77
N GLN A 163 -16.41 -0.39 -9.67
CA GLN A 163 -16.54 1.06 -9.69
C GLN A 163 -15.30 1.68 -9.05
N ASP A 164 -14.61 2.53 -9.81
CA ASP A 164 -13.44 3.25 -9.31
C ASP A 164 -13.82 4.12 -8.12
N GLN A 165 -13.05 4.01 -7.04
CA GLN A 165 -13.20 4.84 -5.86
C GLN A 165 -12.41 6.14 -6.05
N VAL A 166 -13.00 7.28 -5.67
CA VAL A 166 -12.27 8.56 -5.66
C VAL A 166 -11.21 8.49 -4.58
N SER A 167 -9.97 8.77 -4.96
CA SER A 167 -8.86 8.75 -4.02
C SER A 167 -9.05 9.84 -2.96
N ILE A 168 -8.82 9.44 -1.71
CA ILE A 168 -8.82 10.30 -0.53
C ILE A 168 -7.76 11.42 -0.59
N TRP A 169 -6.79 11.35 -1.51
CA TRP A 169 -5.93 12.47 -1.88
C TRP A 169 -6.71 13.71 -2.35
N VAL A 170 -7.82 13.50 -3.04
CA VAL A 170 -8.69 14.57 -3.58
C VAL A 170 -9.59 15.14 -2.49
N THR A 171 -10.12 14.28 -1.63
CA THR A 171 -11.10 14.67 -0.60
C THR A 171 -10.44 15.25 0.65
N THR A 172 -9.16 14.97 0.88
CA THR A 172 -8.42 15.51 2.03
C THR A 172 -7.65 16.77 1.63
N LYS A 173 -8.04 17.91 2.20
CA LYS A 173 -7.30 19.17 2.06
C LYS A 173 -6.12 19.23 3.03
N PRO A 174 -4.93 19.67 2.61
CA PRO A 174 -3.82 19.91 3.52
C PRO A 174 -4.17 21.06 4.48
N LYS A 175 -3.71 20.98 5.73
CA LYS A 175 -3.89 22.00 6.76
C LYS A 175 -2.81 23.08 6.68
N SER A 176 -1.62 22.75 6.20
CA SER A 176 -0.55 23.69 5.88
C SER A 176 -0.61 24.11 4.40
N LYS A 177 -0.54 25.43 4.17
CA LYS A 177 -0.37 26.03 2.84
C LYS A 177 1.11 26.13 2.50
#